data_AF-A0A4R1NM01-F1
#
_entry.id   AF-A0A4R1NM01-F1
#
_cell.length_a   1.000
_cell.length_b   1.000
_cell.length_c   1.000
_cell.angle_alpha   90.00
_cell.angle_beta   90.00
_cell.angle_gamma   90.00
#
_symmetry.space_group_name_H-M   'P 1'
#
loop_
_entity.id
_entity.type
_entity.pdbx_description
1 polymer ?
#
loop_
_entity_poly.entity_id
_entity_poly.type
_entity_poly.pdbx_seq_one_letter_code
_entity_poly.pdbx_strand_id
1 'polypeptide(L)' 'MKAQDFLDWMEKADARYAADIVRHLDCGRNRAQAMKNAAEEGEDVPVNRTTALAMSAIAAGLPAWGEKGDFDE' A
#
# COMPACT_ATOMS: atom_id res chain seq x y z
N MET A 1 -4.99 -4.06 -9.94
CA MET A 1 -4.21 -2.81 -10.12
C MET A 1 -3.00 -3.17 -10.96
N LYS A 2 -2.49 -2.27 -11.82
CA LYS A 2 -1.29 -2.62 -12.59
C LYS A 2 -0.08 -2.76 -11.68
N ALA A 3 0.86 -3.62 -12.06
CA ALA A 3 2.14 -3.79 -11.34
C ALA A 3 2.83 -2.45 -11.11
N GLN A 4 2.93 -1.64 -12.17
CA GLN A 4 3.58 -0.33 -12.12
C GLN A 4 2.89 0.63 -11.13
N ASP A 5 1.56 0.74 -11.16
CA ASP A 5 0.81 1.59 -10.22
C ASP A 5 1.07 1.19 -8.76
N PHE A 6 1.23 -0.11 -8.51
CA PHE A 6 1.51 -0.64 -7.18
C PHE A 6 2.95 -0.31 -6.74
N LEU A 7 3.94 -0.45 -7.63
CA LEU A 7 5.32 -0.08 -7.37
C LEU A 7 5.47 1.43 -7.14
N ASP A 8 4.78 2.25 -7.93
CA ASP A 8 4.77 3.71 -7.76
C ASP A 8 4.12 4.10 -6.42
N TRP A 9 3.07 3.39 -6.00
CA TRP A 9 2.49 3.56 -4.68
C TRP A 9 3.47 3.17 -3.57
N MET A 10 4.18 2.04 -3.72
CA MET A 10 5.19 1.61 -2.76
C MET A 10 6.29 2.67 -2.58
N GLU A 11 6.76 3.27 -3.67
CA GLU A 11 7.75 4.36 -3.61
C GLU A 11 7.19 5.60 -2.89
N LYS A 12 5.97 6.02 -3.22
CA LYS A 12 5.30 7.17 -2.57
C LYS A 12 5.03 6.96 -1.08
N ALA A 13 4.70 5.73 -0.69
CA ALA A 13 4.45 5.37 0.69
C ALA A 13 5.72 5.05 1.49
N ASP A 14 6.92 5.11 0.86
CA ASP A 14 8.19 4.58 1.39
C ASP A 14 8.08 3.12 1.87
N ALA A 15 7.20 2.33 1.23
CA ALA A 15 6.99 0.93 1.53
C ALA A 15 7.94 0.07 0.70
N ARG A 16 9.09 -0.33 1.27
CA ARG A 16 10.13 -1.10 0.56
C ARG A 16 9.98 -2.61 0.74
N TYR A 17 9.42 -3.02 1.87
CA TYR A 17 9.28 -4.41 2.25
C TYR A 17 7.82 -4.79 2.43
N ALA A 18 7.54 -6.09 2.36
CA ALA A 18 6.20 -6.62 2.64
C ALA A 18 5.71 -6.22 4.05
N ALA A 19 6.61 -6.03 5.01
CA ALA A 19 6.27 -5.55 6.35
C ALA A 19 5.71 -4.12 6.35
N ASP A 20 6.16 -3.26 5.44
CA ASP A 20 5.68 -1.88 5.35
C ASP A 20 4.29 -1.85 4.70
N ILE A 21 4.06 -2.69 3.70
CA ILE A 21 2.73 -2.90 3.12
C ILE A 21 1.73 -3.36 4.19
N VAL A 22 2.14 -4.24 5.10
CA VAL A 22 1.32 -4.65 6.26
C VAL A 22 1.00 -3.45 7.14
N ARG A 23 1.99 -2.61 7.47
CA ARG A 23 1.79 -1.41 8.32
C ARG A 23 0.84 -0.40 7.68
N HIS A 24 0.96 -0.18 6.38
CA HIS A 24 0.15 0.82 5.68
C HIS A 24 -1.28 0.35 5.37
N LEU A 25 -1.45 -0.93 5.03
CA LEU A 25 -2.73 -1.47 4.53
C LEU A 25 -3.45 -2.37 5.52
N ASP A 26 -2.88 -2.56 6.72
CA ASP A 26 -3.37 -3.45 7.78
C ASP A 26 -3.80 -4.82 7.23
N CYS A 27 -2.92 -5.42 6.42
CA CYS A 27 -3.20 -6.67 5.74
C CYS A 27 -2.31 -7.81 6.27
N GLY A 28 -2.74 -9.06 6.09
CA GLY A 28 -1.94 -10.21 6.51
C GLY A 28 -0.60 -10.29 5.77
N ARG A 29 0.47 -10.71 6.46
CA ARG A 29 1.84 -10.82 5.91
C ARG A 29 1.92 -11.60 4.59
N ASN A 30 1.21 -12.72 4.49
CA ASN A 30 1.19 -13.55 3.28
C ASN A 30 0.59 -12.79 2.08
N ARG A 31 -0.43 -11.97 2.33
CA ARG A 31 -1.09 -11.16 1.31
C ARG A 31 -0.15 -10.04 0.84
N ALA A 32 0.50 -9.34 1.76
CA ALA A 32 1.49 -8.33 1.43
C ALA A 32 2.66 -8.90 0.61
N GLN A 33 3.15 -10.09 0.98
CA GLN A 33 4.21 -10.77 0.23
C GLN A 33 3.76 -11.14 -1.17
N ALA A 34 2.56 -11.70 -1.32
CA ALA A 34 2.00 -12.04 -2.62
C ALA A 34 1.81 -10.81 -3.51
N MET A 35 1.38 -9.68 -2.94
CA MET A 35 1.22 -8.42 -3.69
C MET A 35 2.57 -7.89 -4.21
N LYS A 36 3.60 -7.90 -3.35
CA LYS A 36 4.95 -7.49 -3.72
C LYS A 36 5.51 -8.37 -4.82
N ASN A 37 5.42 -9.69 -4.67
CA ASN A 37 5.94 -10.64 -5.65
C ASN A 37 5.21 -10.50 -7.00
N ALA A 38 3.88 -10.41 -7.00
CA ALA A 38 3.10 -10.19 -8.22
C ALA A 38 3.52 -8.89 -8.94
N ALA A 39 3.73 -7.81 -8.19
CA ALA A 39 4.19 -6.54 -8.76
C ALA A 39 5.62 -6.65 -9.33
N GLU A 40 6.53 -7.35 -8.66
CA GLU A 40 7.91 -7.56 -9.10
C GLU A 40 8.00 -8.50 -10.33
N GLU A 41 7.06 -9.43 -10.46
CA GLU A 41 6.93 -10.32 -11.62
C GLU A 41 6.24 -9.64 -12.82
N GLY A 42 5.79 -8.39 -12.66
CA GLY A 42 5.09 -7.62 -13.69
C GLY A 42 3.63 -8.03 -13.86
N GLU A 43 3.07 -8.80 -12.93
CA GLU A 43 1.68 -9.23 -12.92
C GLU A 43 0.76 -8.20 -12.25
N ASP A 44 -0.51 -8.20 -12.65
CA ASP A 44 -1.51 -7.31 -12.05
C ASP A 44 -1.76 -7.70 -10.58
N VAL A 45 -1.60 -6.74 -9.67
CA VAL A 45 -1.76 -6.98 -8.23
C VAL A 45 -3.24 -7.13 -7.86
N PRO A 46 -3.63 -8.25 -7.22
CA PRO A 46 -5.00 -8.50 -6.79
C PRO A 46 -5.33 -7.71 -5.51
N VAL A 47 -5.80 -6.49 -5.70
CA VAL A 47 -6.29 -5.61 -4.63
C VAL A 47 -7.82 -5.59 -4.59
N ASN A 48 -8.40 -5.66 -3.38
CA ASN A 48 -9.83 -5.44 -3.22
C ASN A 48 -10.13 -3.94 -3.17
N ARG A 49 -11.42 -3.57 -3.25
CA ARG A 49 -11.84 -2.16 -3.29
C ARG A 49 -11.38 -1.36 -2.06
N THR A 50 -11.43 -1.96 -0.87
CA THR A 50 -11.00 -1.32 0.39
C THR A 50 -9.50 -1.03 0.38
N THR A 51 -8.68 -2.00 -0.06
CA THR A 51 -7.23 -1.83 -0.21
C THR A 51 -6.92 -0.72 -1.21
N ALA A 52 -7.60 -0.69 -2.37
CA ALA A 52 -7.38 0.36 -3.37
C ALA A 52 -7.72 1.77 -2.84
N LEU A 53 -8.78 1.89 -2.03
CA LEU A 53 -9.14 3.14 -1.34
C LEU A 53 -8.07 3.56 -0.32
N ALA A 54 -7.57 2.62 0.51
CA ALA A 54 -6.52 2.90 1.47
C ALA A 54 -5.22 3.35 0.78
N MET A 55 -4.82 2.67 -0.30
CA MET A 55 -3.66 3.04 -1.11
C MET A 55 -3.81 4.45 -1.70
N SER A 56 -5.00 4.79 -2.19
CA SER A 56 -5.29 6.12 -2.74
C SER A 56 -5.24 7.22 -1.66
N ALA A 57 -5.71 6.92 -0.45
CA ALA A 57 -5.63 7.85 0.68
C ALA A 57 -4.16 8.11 1.08
N ILE A 58 -3.36 7.04 1.21
CA ILE A 58 -1.91 7.14 1.51
C ILE A 58 -1.18 7.94 0.42
N ALA A 59 -1.47 7.66 -0.85
CA ALA A 59 -0.86 8.38 -1.97
C ALA A 59 -1.23 9.87 -2.00
N ALA A 60 -2.37 10.26 -1.41
CA ALA A 60 -2.78 11.64 -1.24
C ALA A 60 -2.17 12.31 0.02
N GLY A 61 -1.29 11.61 0.75
CA GLY A 61 -0.70 12.08 2.00
C GLY A 61 -1.66 12.03 3.19
N LEU A 62 -2.78 11.31 3.06
CA LEU A 62 -3.70 11.11 4.17
C LEU A 62 -3.26 9.88 4.99
N PRO A 63 -3.28 9.96 6.33
CA PRO A 63 -2.93 8.82 7.15
C PRO A 63 -3.88 7.65 6.87
N ALA A 64 -3.30 6.47 6.70
CA ALA A 64 -4.07 5.23 6.62
C ALA A 64 -4.71 4.98 7.98
N TRP A 65 -6.01 5.28 8.10
CA TRP A 65 -6.93 4.85 9.15
C TRP A 65 -6.25 4.48 10.49
N GLY A 66 -5.74 5.46 11.24
CA GLY A 66 -5.19 5.16 12.57
C GLY A 66 -4.17 6.15 13.12
N GLU A 67 -3.42 6.82 12.26
CA GLU A 67 -2.62 7.97 12.71
C GLU A 67 -3.54 9.17 12.86
N LYS A 68 -3.83 9.54 14.13
CA LYS A 68 -4.24 10.91 14.43
C LYS A 68 -3.15 11.80 13.85
N GLY A 69 -3.43 12.46 12.75
CA GLY A 69 -2.58 13.55 12.30
C GLY A 69 -2.43 14.50 13.48
N ASP A 70 -1.21 14.71 13.93
CA ASP A 70 -0.84 15.97 14.56
C ASP A 70 -1.11 17.03 13.50
N PHE A 71 -2.34 17.52 13.47
CA PHE A 71 -2.68 18.78 12.85
C PHE A 71 -2.01 19.83 13.73
N ASP A 72 -0.74 20.12 13.45
CA ASP A 72 -0.02 21.25 14.04
C ASP A 72 -0.83 22.52 13.77
N GLU A 73 -1.05 23.25 14.86
CA GLU A 73 -1.83 24.48 15.03
C GLU A 73 -1.09 25.73 14.51
#